data_AF-A0A7T6ZEH8-F1
#
_entry.id   AF-A0A7T6ZEH8-F1
#
_cell.length_a   1.000
_cell.length_b   1.000
_cell.length_c   1.000
_cell.angle_alpha   90.00
_cell.angle_beta   90.00
_cell.angle_gamma   90.00
#
_symmetry.space_group_name_H-M   'P 1'
#
loop_
_entity.id
_entity.type
_entity.pdbx_description
1 polymer ?
#
loop_
_entity_poly.entity_id
_entity_poly.type
_entity_poly.pdbx_seq_one_letter_code
_entity_poly.pdbx_strand_id
1 'polypeptide(L)' 'MGLLIIFNAPWYLPEGSIEPMIFGIPYWALISLLLSLLLSAYLSWVCLTQWNVIEEEEANNEEEGD' A
#
# COMPACT_ATOMS: atom_id res chain seq x y z
N MET A 1 3.48 -5.59 3.63
CA MET A 1 2.54 -5.87 2.52
C MET A 1 1.41 -6.81 2.92
N GLY A 2 1.69 -8.05 3.33
CA GLY A 2 0.64 -9.05 3.63
C GLY A 2 -0.40 -8.59 4.66
N LEU A 3 0.03 -7.87 5.70
CA LEU A 3 -0.88 -7.32 6.72
C LEU A 3 -1.85 -6.26 6.21
N LEU A 4 -1.50 -5.50 5.15
CA LEU A 4 -2.34 -4.45 4.57
C LEU A 4 -3.39 -5.00 3.60
N ILE A 5 -3.14 -6.18 3.03
CA ILE A 5 -4.08 -6.92 2.17
C ILE A 5 -5.06 -7.72 3.02
N ILE A 6 -4.51 -8.34 4.06
CA ILE A 6 -5.28 -8.64 5.25
C ILE A 6 -5.84 -7.31 5.81
N PHE A 7 -6.77 -7.16 6.74
CA PHE A 7 -7.35 -5.84 7.09
C PHE A 7 -8.14 -5.09 5.98
N ASN A 8 -7.79 -5.17 4.69
CA ASN A 8 -8.52 -4.56 3.57
C ASN A 8 -9.83 -5.28 3.27
N ALA A 9 -10.03 -6.51 3.76
CA ALA A 9 -11.29 -7.25 3.70
C ALA A 9 -11.98 -7.33 5.09
N PRO A 10 -13.33 -7.36 5.16
CA PRO A 10 -14.11 -7.11 6.38
C PRO A 10 -14.35 -8.39 7.18
N TRP A 11 -13.48 -9.39 7.12
CA TRP A 11 -13.71 -10.68 7.79
C TRP A 11 -13.83 -10.57 9.31
N TYR A 12 -13.42 -9.43 9.88
CA TYR A 12 -13.50 -9.12 11.30
C TYR A 12 -14.88 -8.59 11.71
N LEU A 13 -15.77 -8.33 10.74
CA LEU A 13 -17.13 -7.86 10.98
C LEU A 13 -18.13 -9.01 10.81
N PRO A 14 -19.07 -9.19 11.76
CA PRO A 14 -20.15 -10.15 11.61
C PRO A 14 -21.08 -9.75 10.45
N GLU A 15 -21.67 -10.77 9.83
CA GLU A 15 -22.67 -10.64 8.77
C GLU A 15 -23.83 -9.74 9.23
N GLY A 16 -23.93 -8.55 8.63
CA GLY A 16 -24.93 -7.53 8.99
C GLY A 16 -24.42 -6.29 9.70
N SER A 17 -23.11 -6.17 9.98
CA SER A 17 -22.52 -4.95 10.54
C SER A 17 -22.36 -3.84 9.49
N ILE A 18 -23.50 -3.33 9.01
CA ILE A 18 -23.64 -2.19 8.08
C ILE A 18 -23.79 -0.87 8.86
N GLU A 19 -24.07 -0.96 10.16
CA GLU A 19 -24.14 0.16 11.10
C GLU A 19 -22.78 0.35 11.77
N PRO A 20 -22.13 1.53 11.69
CA PRO A 20 -22.58 2.82 11.15
C PRO A 20 -22.27 3.02 9.66
N MET A 21 -23.27 3.51 8.92
CA MET A 21 -23.16 3.90 7.52
C MET A 21 -22.84 5.40 7.44
N ILE A 22 -21.65 5.76 6.97
CA ILE A 22 -21.28 7.16 6.72
C ILE A 22 -21.60 7.49 5.27
N PHE A 23 -22.43 8.50 5.03
CA PHE A 23 -22.78 8.97 3.67
C PHE A 23 -23.43 7.91 2.76
N GLY A 24 -24.02 6.84 3.31
CA GLY A 24 -24.56 5.73 2.50
C GLY A 24 -23.50 4.71 2.09
N ILE A 25 -22.30 4.75 2.68
CA ILE A 25 -21.24 3.77 2.48
C ILE A 25 -20.82 3.23 3.87
N PRO A 26 -20.62 1.90 4.03
CA PRO A 26 -20.13 1.38 5.30
C PRO A 26 -18.75 1.98 5.63
N TYR A 27 -18.56 2.42 6.88
CA TYR A 27 -17.30 3.05 7.33
C TYR A 27 -16.06 2.22 6.97
N TRP A 28 -16.23 0.90 7.01
CA TRP A 28 -15.20 -0.06 6.67
C TRP A 28 -14.71 0.05 5.22
N ALA A 29 -15.58 0.37 4.25
CA ALA A 29 -15.18 0.55 2.87
C ALA A 29 -14.29 1.80 2.67
N LEU A 30 -14.51 2.85 3.46
CA LEU A 30 -13.62 4.03 3.46
C LEU A 30 -12.24 3.67 4.02
N ILE A 31 -12.20 2.84 5.07
CA ILE A 31 -10.95 2.33 5.64
C ILE A 31 -10.19 1.49 4.61
N SER A 32 -10.87 0.60 3.89
CA SER A 32 -10.25 -0.19 2.81
C SER A 32 -9.74 0.68 1.68
N LEU A 33 -10.46 1.75 1.30
CA LEU A 33 -10.01 2.70 0.29
C LEU A 33 -8.72 3.42 0.73
N LEU A 34 -8.67 3.87 1.99
CA LEU A 34 -7.48 4.48 2.59
C LEU A 34 -6.30 3.51 2.64
N LEU A 35 -6.53 2.26 3.04
CA LEU A 35 -5.52 1.21 3.04
C LEU A 35 -4.98 0.93 1.63
N SER A 36 -5.84 0.90 0.61
CA SER A 36 -5.44 0.73 -0.79
C SER A 36 -4.59 1.91 -1.28
N LEU A 37 -4.96 3.13 -0.90
CA LEU A 37 -4.18 4.33 -1.23
C LEU A 37 -2.80 4.30 -0.55
N LEU A 38 -2.74 3.94 0.73
CA LEU A 38 -1.49 3.73 1.46
C LEU A 38 -0.63 2.63 0.83
N LEU A 39 -1.24 1.52 0.39
CA LEU A 39 -0.53 0.44 -0.29
C LEU A 39 0.10 0.94 -1.60
N SER A 40 -0.68 1.68 -2.40
CA SER A 40 -0.22 2.26 -3.65
C SER A 40 0.92 3.27 -3.44
N ALA A 41 0.79 4.15 -2.44
CA ALA A 41 1.83 5.09 -2.06
C ALA A 41 3.10 4.37 -1.58
N TYR A 42 2.95 3.33 -0.76
CA TYR A 42 4.07 2.54 -0.27
C TYR A 42 4.79 1.78 -1.39
N LEU A 43 4.06 1.19 -2.34
CA LEU A 43 4.68 0.59 -3.54
C LEU A 43 5.41 1.63 -4.37
N SER A 44 4.81 2.81 -4.58
CA SER A 44 5.44 3.90 -5.32
C SER A 44 6.72 4.35 -4.64
N TRP A 45 6.72 4.46 -3.31
CA TRP A 45 7.90 4.81 -2.53
C TRP A 45 8.98 3.73 -2.60
N VAL A 46 8.62 2.45 -2.51
CA VAL A 46 9.55 1.32 -2.66
C VAL A 46 10.17 1.31 -4.05
N CYS A 47 9.39 1.52 -5.11
CA CYS A 47 9.93 1.66 -6.46
C CYS A 47 10.93 2.81 -6.51
N LEU A 48 10.59 4.01 -6.01
CA LEU A 48 11.50 5.15 -6.05
C LEU A 48 12.77 4.97 -5.20
N THR A 49 12.73 4.22 -4.10
CA THR A 49 13.92 4.03 -3.25
C THR A 49 14.75 2.83 -3.69
N GLN A 50 14.14 1.66 -3.88
CA GLN A 50 14.89 0.46 -4.24
C GLN A 50 15.35 0.46 -5.70
N TRP A 51 14.54 0.99 -6.63
CA TRP A 51 14.97 1.08 -8.03
C TRP A 51 16.09 2.11 -8.21
N ASN A 52 15.97 3.28 -7.57
CA ASN A 52 16.97 4.34 -7.69
C ASN A 52 18.29 3.98 -6.99
N VAL A 53 18.25 3.21 -5.89
CA VAL A 53 19.47 2.68 -5.25
C VAL A 53 20.22 1.74 -6.18
N ILE A 54 19.52 0.90 -6.94
CA ILE A 54 20.16 -0.04 -7.88
C ILE A 54 20.77 0.73 -9.07
N GLU A 55 20.06 1.69 -9.66
CA GLU A 55 20.60 2.49 -10.78
C GLU A 55 21.82 3.35 -10.37
N GLU A 56 21.81 3.94 -9.17
CA GLU A 56 22.96 4.70 -8.65
C GLU A 56 24.17 3.81 -8.35
N GLU A 57 23.95 2.60 -7.82
CA GLU A 57 25.03 1.63 -7.52
C GLU A 57 25.62 0.99 -8.79
N GLU A 58 24.81 0.75 -9.82
CA GLU A 58 25.28 0.30 -11.14
C GLU A 58 26.09 1.40 -11.84
N ALA A 59 25.60 2.64 -11.87
CA ALA A 59 26.32 3.77 -12.47
C ALA A 59 27.68 4.02 -11.79
N ASN A 60 27.75 3.94 -10.46
CA ASN A 60 29.01 4.16 -9.74
C ASN A 60 30.01 2.99 -9.94
N ASN A 61 29.55 1.75 -10.10
CA ASN A 61 30.45 0.63 -10.44
C ASN A 61 30.96 0.69 -11.88
N GLU A 62 30.18 1.23 -12.83
CA GLU A 62 30.62 1.44 -14.21
C GLU A 62 31.69 2.55 -14.29
N GLU A 63 31.57 3.63 -13.51
CA GLU A 63 32.57 4.71 -13.49
C GLU A 63 33.87 4.32 -12.74
N GLU A 64 33.81 3.40 -11.78
CA GLU A 64 34.98 2.97 -10.98
C GLU A 64 35.71 1.76 -11.61
N GLY A 65 35.15 1.18 -12.67
CA GLY A 65 35.69 0.05 -13.44
C GLY A 65 36.50 0.41 -14.70
N ASP A 66 36.56 1.69 -15.09
CA ASP A 66 37.34 2.22 -16.23
C ASP A 66 38.71 2.81 -15.83
#